data_AF-A1S3L9-F1
#
_entry.id   AF-A1S3L9-F1
#
_cell.length_a   1.000
_cell.length_b   1.000
_cell.length_c   1.000
_cell.angle_alpha   90.00
_cell.angle_beta   90.00
_cell.angle_gamma   90.00
#
_symmetry.space_group_name_H-M   'P 1'
#
loop_
_entity.id
_entity.type
_entity.pdbx_description
1 polymer ?
#
loop_
_entity_poly.entity_id
_entity_poly.type
_entity_poly.pdbx_seq_one_letter_code
_entity_poly.pdbx_strand_id
1 'polypeptide(L)'
;MLSHSFRPWATALLCTLFLQACVAPMLLLSPQSQLLWALMKPLVGLDPNEVNLLQQPMIKSRLEPLLGEHYGTAVSLLQTADELQQEGPLFYLVSRYTPVPEMAEKAGFVWNSDTNQMAVMLIKGDVTQVFAEPLQQAVQGTLVSQMPVWPTALEPFAQGAGSLNQSLSDAEKDAAKAIPTALAPVAPSAAVTGRQ
;
A
#
# COMPACT_ATOMS: atom_id res chain seq x y z
N MET A 1 -11.82 21.39 -63.14
CA MET A 1 -12.37 20.18 -62.50
C MET A 1 -11.27 19.52 -61.67
N LEU A 2 -11.03 20.01 -60.45
CA LEU A 2 -10.11 19.43 -59.47
C LEU A 2 -10.94 18.73 -58.40
N SER A 3 -11.02 17.41 -58.41
CA SER A 3 -11.80 16.68 -57.40
C SER A 3 -11.44 15.18 -57.38
N HIS A 4 -10.19 14.79 -57.10
CA HIS A 4 -9.88 13.36 -56.90
C HIS A 4 -8.80 12.99 -55.87
N SER A 5 -8.29 13.90 -55.03
CA SER A 5 -7.14 13.57 -54.15
C SER A 5 -7.41 13.47 -52.64
N PHE A 6 -8.64 13.63 -52.14
CA PHE A 6 -8.89 13.78 -50.68
C PHE A 6 -9.29 12.49 -49.92
N ARG A 7 -9.35 11.32 -50.58
CA ARG A 7 -9.87 10.07 -49.97
C ARG A 7 -8.90 9.22 -49.11
N PRO A 8 -7.56 9.23 -49.25
CA PRO A 8 -6.72 8.31 -48.47
C PRO A 8 -6.46 8.78 -47.02
N TRP A 9 -6.62 10.08 -46.74
CA TRP A 9 -6.31 10.64 -45.42
C TRP A 9 -7.43 10.43 -44.40
N ALA A 10 -8.68 10.35 -44.83
CA ALA A 10 -9.81 10.07 -43.95
C ALA A 10 -9.75 8.66 -43.36
N THR A 11 -9.31 7.66 -44.15
CA THR A 11 -9.14 6.28 -43.67
C THR A 11 -7.96 6.16 -42.71
N ALA A 12 -6.87 6.88 -42.96
CA ALA A 12 -5.72 6.91 -42.06
C ALA A 12 -6.05 7.56 -40.70
N LEU A 13 -6.88 8.62 -40.69
CA LEU A 13 -7.34 9.27 -39.46
C LEU A 13 -8.32 8.41 -38.64
N LEU A 14 -9.13 7.57 -39.30
CA LEU A 14 -10.06 6.68 -38.61
C LEU A 14 -9.33 5.51 -37.94
N CYS A 15 -8.29 4.96 -38.57
CA CYS A 15 -7.50 3.86 -38.01
C CYS A 15 -6.66 4.27 -36.79
N THR A 16 -6.19 5.52 -36.70
CA THR A 16 -5.46 6.02 -35.52
C THR A 16 -6.39 6.25 -34.32
N LEU A 17 -7.67 6.56 -34.54
CA LEU A 17 -8.67 6.69 -33.48
C LEU A 17 -9.05 5.33 -32.85
N PHE A 18 -9.17 4.26 -33.65
CA PHE A 18 -9.46 2.92 -33.12
C PHE A 18 -8.26 2.30 -32.38
N LEU A 19 -7.01 2.63 -32.76
CA LEU A 19 -5.82 2.14 -32.05
C LEU A 19 -5.66 2.75 -30.65
N GLN A 20 -6.03 4.01 -30.46
CA GLN A 20 -5.95 4.68 -29.15
C GLN A 20 -7.00 4.19 -28.15
N ALA A 21 -8.12 3.62 -28.63
CA ALA A 21 -9.16 3.07 -27.76
C ALA A 21 -8.79 1.69 -27.17
N CYS A 22 -7.83 0.96 -27.75
CA CYS A 22 -7.50 -0.40 -27.30
C CYS A 22 -6.41 -0.44 -26.21
N VAL A 23 -5.61 0.61 -26.05
CA VAL A 23 -4.56 0.71 -25.02
C VAL A 23 -5.03 1.42 -23.74
N ALA A 24 -6.18 2.11 -23.79
CA ALA A 24 -6.73 2.83 -22.65
C ALA A 24 -7.03 1.96 -21.40
N PRO A 25 -7.52 0.71 -21.52
CA PRO A 25 -7.77 -0.11 -20.33
C PRO A 25 -6.47 -0.58 -19.65
N MET A 26 -5.35 -0.65 -20.39
CA MET A 26 -4.08 -1.19 -19.87
C MET A 26 -3.21 -0.14 -19.16
N LEU A 27 -3.51 1.15 -19.33
CA LEU A 27 -2.82 2.25 -18.67
C LEU A 27 -3.39 2.60 -17.29
N LEU A 28 -4.54 2.02 -16.92
CA LEU A 28 -5.18 2.28 -15.63
C LEU A 28 -4.49 1.54 -14.48
N LEU A 29 -3.84 0.40 -14.74
CA LEU A 29 -3.03 -0.29 -13.74
C LEU A 29 -1.57 0.12 -13.91
N SER A 30 -0.94 0.53 -12.81
CA SER A 30 0.50 0.76 -12.81
C SER A 30 1.24 -0.54 -13.22
N PRO A 31 2.35 -0.45 -13.98
CA PRO A 31 3.08 -1.64 -14.45
C PRO A 31 3.57 -2.52 -13.28
N GLN A 32 3.78 -1.94 -12.10
CA GLN A 32 4.12 -2.68 -10.87
C GLN A 32 2.93 -3.49 -10.33
N SER A 33 1.71 -2.93 -10.38
CA SER A 33 0.49 -3.66 -9.98
C SER A 33 0.22 -4.85 -10.89
N GLN A 34 0.46 -4.69 -12.20
CA GLN A 34 0.27 -5.78 -13.18
C GLN A 34 1.20 -6.97 -12.92
N LEU A 35 2.45 -6.71 -12.55
CA LEU A 35 3.40 -7.77 -12.20
C LEU A 35 2.98 -8.50 -10.92
N LEU A 36 2.64 -7.77 -9.87
CA LEU A 36 2.17 -8.39 -8.63
C LEU A 36 0.86 -9.14 -8.83
N TRP A 37 -0.05 -8.61 -9.65
CA TRP A 37 -1.29 -9.28 -10.02
C TRP A 37 -1.03 -10.59 -10.75
N ALA A 38 -0.12 -10.57 -11.74
CA ALA A 38 0.26 -11.76 -12.49
C ALA A 38 0.92 -12.83 -11.59
N LEU A 39 1.63 -12.39 -10.54
CA LEU A 39 2.17 -13.28 -9.50
C LEU A 39 1.06 -13.85 -8.60
N MET A 40 0.12 -13.03 -8.14
CA MET A 40 -0.86 -13.42 -7.12
C MET A 40 -2.05 -14.20 -7.68
N LYS A 41 -2.53 -13.86 -8.88
CA LYS A 41 -3.73 -14.47 -9.45
C LYS A 41 -3.66 -15.99 -9.61
N PRO A 42 -2.56 -16.59 -10.09
CA PRO A 42 -2.44 -18.05 -10.16
C PRO A 42 -2.39 -18.73 -8.79
N LEU A 43 -2.13 -17.98 -7.71
CA LEU A 43 -1.96 -18.51 -6.35
C LEU A 43 -3.26 -18.45 -5.53
N VAL A 44 -4.34 -17.89 -6.08
CA VAL A 44 -5.64 -17.85 -5.39
C VAL A 44 -6.14 -19.28 -5.19
N GLY A 45 -6.55 -19.59 -3.96
CA GLY A 45 -6.95 -20.93 -3.50
C GLY A 45 -5.78 -21.84 -3.10
N LEU A 46 -4.54 -21.34 -3.11
CA LEU A 46 -3.37 -22.09 -2.64
C LEU A 46 -2.94 -21.64 -1.25
N ASP A 47 -2.37 -22.58 -0.48
CA ASP A 47 -1.76 -22.32 0.82
C ASP A 47 -0.57 -21.36 0.67
N PRO A 48 -0.55 -20.20 1.36
CA PRO A 48 0.51 -19.22 1.24
C PRO A 48 1.88 -19.74 1.70
N ASN A 49 1.94 -20.79 2.52
CA ASN A 49 3.19 -21.41 2.97
C ASN A 49 3.80 -22.32 1.93
N GLU A 50 2.97 -23.11 1.22
CA GLU A 50 3.44 -24.00 0.16
C GLU A 50 4.12 -23.20 -0.96
N VAL A 51 3.59 -22.01 -1.25
CA VAL A 51 4.12 -21.12 -2.30
C VAL A 51 5.04 -20.02 -1.75
N ASN A 52 5.33 -20.05 -0.45
CA ASN A 52 6.15 -19.05 0.26
C ASN A 52 5.75 -17.60 -0.08
N LEU A 53 4.45 -17.32 -0.17
CA LEU A 53 3.89 -16.07 -0.69
C LEU A 53 4.47 -14.85 0.04
N LEU A 54 4.49 -14.89 1.37
CA LEU A 54 4.96 -13.78 2.21
C LEU A 54 6.49 -13.58 2.15
N GLN A 55 7.25 -14.58 1.67
CA GLN A 55 8.70 -14.48 1.48
C GLN A 55 9.08 -14.06 0.06
N GLN A 56 8.11 -13.94 -0.85
CA GLN A 56 8.37 -13.45 -2.20
C GLN A 56 8.99 -12.04 -2.12
N PRO A 57 10.12 -11.76 -2.80
CA PRO A 57 10.85 -10.50 -2.65
C PRO A 57 9.99 -9.24 -2.86
N MET A 58 9.00 -9.30 -3.75
CA MET A 58 8.10 -8.18 -4.03
C MET A 58 7.11 -7.89 -2.91
N ILE A 59 6.72 -8.91 -2.14
CA ILE A 59 5.78 -8.79 -1.02
C ILE A 59 6.57 -8.44 0.24
N LYS A 60 7.62 -9.21 0.52
CA LYS A 60 8.49 -9.04 1.69
C LYS A 60 9.09 -7.64 1.77
N SER A 61 9.63 -7.12 0.66
CA SER A 61 10.26 -5.79 0.62
C SER A 61 9.30 -4.64 0.94
N ARG A 62 7.99 -4.86 0.84
CA ARG A 62 6.94 -3.89 1.19
C ARG A 62 6.42 -4.13 2.61
N LEU A 63 6.27 -5.40 3.02
CA LEU A 63 5.79 -5.77 4.35
C LEU A 63 6.79 -5.46 5.48
N GLU A 64 8.08 -5.73 5.30
CA GLU A 64 9.11 -5.48 6.32
C GLU A 64 9.12 -4.02 6.79
N PRO A 65 9.25 -3.00 5.91
CA PRO A 65 9.22 -1.61 6.34
C PRO A 65 7.84 -1.15 6.80
N LEU A 66 6.75 -1.72 6.26
CA LEU A 66 5.38 -1.36 6.65
C LEU A 66 5.05 -1.77 8.09
N LEU A 67 5.55 -2.94 8.51
CA LEU A 67 5.25 -3.53 9.81
C LEU A 67 6.32 -3.25 10.88
N GLY A 68 7.56 -3.00 10.48
CA GLY A 68 8.68 -2.76 11.39
C GLY A 68 8.82 -3.89 12.42
N GLU A 69 8.82 -3.52 13.70
CA GLU A 69 8.92 -4.44 14.85
C GLU A 69 7.81 -5.51 14.87
N HIS A 70 6.66 -5.25 14.23
CA HIS A 70 5.54 -6.19 14.19
C HIS A 70 5.65 -7.25 13.08
N TYR A 71 6.64 -7.15 12.18
CA TYR A 71 6.77 -8.02 11.02
C TYR A 71 6.78 -9.50 11.38
N GLY A 72 7.61 -9.92 12.34
CA GLY A 72 7.73 -11.31 12.74
C GLY A 72 6.42 -11.89 13.30
N THR A 73 5.68 -11.11 14.09
CA THR A 73 4.37 -11.52 14.63
C THR A 73 3.33 -11.62 13.52
N ALA A 74 3.24 -10.59 12.68
CA ALA A 74 2.29 -10.55 11.58
C ALA A 74 2.48 -11.72 10.60
N VAL A 75 3.71 -11.97 10.17
CA VAL A 75 4.01 -13.07 9.25
C VAL A 75 3.71 -14.42 9.89
N SER A 76 4.11 -14.64 11.14
CA SER A 76 3.82 -15.89 11.86
C SER A 76 2.32 -16.18 11.95
N LEU A 77 1.50 -15.15 12.20
CA LEU A 77 0.05 -15.28 12.17
C LEU A 77 -0.48 -15.52 10.74
N LEU A 78 -0.06 -14.73 9.76
CA LEU A 78 -0.54 -14.87 8.38
C LEU A 78 -0.13 -16.21 7.74
N GLN A 79 0.95 -16.83 8.20
CA GLN A 79 1.34 -18.19 7.85
C GLN A 79 0.38 -19.26 8.36
N THR A 80 -0.58 -18.93 9.24
CA THR A 80 -1.65 -19.88 9.61
C THR A 80 -2.88 -19.77 8.72
N ALA A 81 -2.88 -18.87 7.73
CA ALA A 81 -3.96 -18.75 6.76
C ALA A 81 -4.00 -19.98 5.85
N ASP A 82 -5.22 -20.39 5.46
CA ASP A 82 -5.44 -21.55 4.60
C ASP A 82 -5.04 -21.35 3.17
N GLU A 83 -5.45 -20.20 2.65
CA GLU A 83 -5.41 -19.94 1.24
C GLU A 83 -5.35 -18.44 1.01
N LEU A 84 -4.73 -18.08 -0.11
CA LEU A 84 -4.90 -16.77 -0.70
C LEU A 84 -6.31 -16.66 -1.29
N GLN A 85 -7.09 -15.70 -0.80
CA GLN A 85 -8.45 -15.44 -1.28
C GLN A 85 -8.50 -14.19 -2.16
N GLN A 86 -9.57 -14.07 -2.94
CA GLN A 86 -9.82 -12.91 -3.78
C GLN A 86 -11.29 -12.45 -3.69
N GLU A 87 -11.50 -11.15 -3.44
CA GLU A 87 -12.80 -10.48 -3.45
C GLU A 87 -12.71 -9.23 -4.34
N GLY A 88 -13.26 -9.31 -5.56
CA GLY A 88 -13.07 -8.23 -6.54
C GLY A 88 -11.59 -7.94 -6.81
N PRO A 89 -11.10 -6.70 -6.62
CA PRO A 89 -9.68 -6.36 -6.79
C PRO A 89 -8.81 -6.69 -5.55
N LEU A 90 -9.41 -7.19 -4.47
CA LEU A 90 -8.70 -7.46 -3.22
C LEU A 90 -8.16 -8.89 -3.22
N PHE A 91 -6.87 -9.03 -3.03
CA PHE A 91 -6.20 -10.29 -2.72
C PHE A 91 -5.85 -10.28 -1.23
N TYR A 92 -6.25 -11.31 -0.48
CA TYR A 92 -6.14 -11.25 0.97
C TYR A 92 -5.89 -12.60 1.62
N LEU A 93 -5.31 -12.53 2.82
CA LEU A 93 -5.12 -13.66 3.73
C LEU A 93 -5.76 -13.33 5.06
N VAL A 94 -6.38 -14.32 5.70
CA VAL A 94 -6.89 -14.22 7.06
C VAL A 94 -6.32 -15.37 7.87
N SER A 95 -5.63 -15.06 8.96
CA SER A 95 -5.07 -16.08 9.83
C SER A 95 -6.16 -16.86 10.57
N ARG A 96 -5.86 -18.12 10.91
CA ARG A 96 -6.75 -19.05 11.62
C ARG A 96 -6.74 -18.91 13.14
N TYR A 97 -6.25 -17.81 13.70
CA TYR A 97 -5.93 -17.61 15.13
C TYR A 97 -4.55 -18.15 15.58
N THR A 98 -4.13 -17.74 16.77
CA THR A 98 -2.87 -18.11 17.43
C THR A 98 -2.84 -19.58 17.84
N PRO A 99 -1.66 -20.23 17.82
CA PRO A 99 -1.47 -21.56 18.41
C PRO A 99 -1.70 -21.61 19.93
N VAL A 100 -1.75 -20.46 20.61
CA VAL A 100 -1.91 -20.35 22.07
C VAL A 100 -3.31 -19.80 22.39
N PRO A 101 -4.24 -20.61 22.93
CA PRO A 101 -5.65 -20.25 23.12
C PRO A 101 -5.90 -19.05 24.05
N GLU A 102 -4.98 -18.74 24.95
CA GLU A 102 -5.15 -17.70 25.97
C GLU A 102 -4.95 -16.27 25.44
N MET A 103 -4.36 -16.11 24.26
CA MET A 103 -4.24 -14.82 23.57
C MET A 103 -4.77 -14.98 22.15
N ALA A 104 -6.06 -14.72 21.94
CA ALA A 104 -6.65 -14.71 20.61
C ALA A 104 -6.06 -13.54 19.79
N GLU A 105 -5.00 -13.83 19.03
CA GLU A 105 -4.47 -12.90 18.04
C GLU A 105 -4.87 -13.35 16.63
N LYS A 106 -5.10 -12.37 15.75
CA LYS A 106 -5.41 -12.60 14.36
C LYS A 106 -4.70 -11.59 13.48
N ALA A 107 -4.37 -11.99 12.27
CA ALA A 107 -3.81 -11.11 11.27
C ALA A 107 -4.62 -11.19 9.97
N GLY A 108 -4.77 -10.05 9.31
CA GLY A 108 -5.33 -9.95 7.97
C GLY A 108 -4.32 -9.24 7.08
N PHE A 109 -4.03 -9.80 5.91
CA PHE A 109 -3.26 -9.13 4.86
C PHE A 109 -4.20 -8.82 3.71
N VAL A 110 -4.10 -7.63 3.12
CA VAL A 110 -4.83 -7.27 1.92
C VAL A 110 -3.93 -6.50 0.96
N TRP A 111 -4.06 -6.82 -0.32
CA TRP A 111 -3.54 -6.03 -1.42
C TRP A 111 -4.65 -5.72 -2.41
N ASN A 112 -4.78 -4.45 -2.79
CA ASN A 112 -5.74 -4.00 -3.78
C ASN A 112 -5.04 -3.83 -5.14
N SER A 113 -5.43 -4.61 -6.15
CA SER A 113 -4.82 -4.58 -7.48
C SER A 113 -5.12 -3.31 -8.27
N ASP A 114 -6.20 -2.59 -7.96
CA ASP A 114 -6.57 -1.37 -8.66
C ASP A 114 -5.74 -0.17 -8.16
N THR A 115 -5.53 -0.08 -6.85
CA THR A 115 -4.79 1.02 -6.22
C THR A 115 -3.33 0.70 -5.93
N ASN A 116 -2.92 -0.56 -6.13
CA ASN A 116 -1.63 -1.11 -5.74
C ASN A 116 -1.27 -0.85 -4.27
N GLN A 117 -2.26 -0.77 -3.38
CA GLN A 117 -2.06 -0.50 -1.96
C GLN A 117 -2.04 -1.81 -1.18
N MET A 118 -1.07 -1.98 -0.28
CA MET A 118 -1.05 -3.05 0.72
C MET A 118 -1.43 -2.54 2.10
N ALA A 119 -2.10 -3.41 2.85
CA ALA A 119 -2.34 -3.22 4.27
C ALA A 119 -2.31 -4.53 5.05
N VAL A 120 -1.96 -4.42 6.32
CA VAL A 120 -2.01 -5.50 7.29
C VAL A 120 -2.76 -5.03 8.52
N MET A 121 -3.67 -5.87 9.00
CA MET A 121 -4.40 -5.70 10.24
C MET A 121 -3.89 -6.72 11.25
N LEU A 122 -3.53 -6.26 12.45
CA LEU A 122 -3.21 -7.10 13.60
C LEU A 122 -4.26 -6.89 14.69
N ILE A 123 -4.86 -7.97 15.14
CA ILE A 123 -5.89 -8.00 16.17
C ILE A 123 -5.32 -8.76 17.35
N LYS A 124 -5.32 -8.14 18.53
CA LYS A 124 -4.84 -8.73 19.79
C LYS A 124 -5.89 -8.47 20.87
N GLY A 125 -6.73 -9.46 21.15
CA GLY A 125 -7.93 -9.24 21.97
C GLY A 125 -8.82 -8.17 21.34
N ASP A 126 -9.10 -7.10 22.09
CA ASP A 126 -9.92 -5.96 21.63
C ASP A 126 -9.13 -4.87 20.90
N VAL A 127 -7.80 -4.98 20.82
CA VAL A 127 -6.94 -3.97 20.17
C VAL A 127 -6.71 -4.33 18.71
N THR A 128 -7.06 -3.41 17.79
CA THR A 128 -6.80 -3.56 16.35
C THR A 128 -5.80 -2.51 15.88
N GLN A 129 -4.70 -2.95 15.28
CA GLN A 129 -3.68 -2.11 14.67
C GLN A 129 -3.70 -2.31 13.16
N VAL A 130 -3.71 -1.21 12.39
CA VAL A 130 -3.73 -1.26 10.91
C VAL A 130 -2.51 -0.54 10.37
N PHE A 131 -1.72 -1.29 9.61
CA PHE A 131 -0.54 -0.81 8.90
C PHE A 131 -0.90 -0.76 7.42
N ALA A 132 -1.00 0.43 6.83
CA ALA A 132 -1.37 0.60 5.44
C ALA A 132 -0.37 1.51 4.71
N GLU A 133 -0.02 1.15 3.49
CA GLU A 133 0.74 2.04 2.63
C GLU A 133 -0.09 3.27 2.25
N PRO A 134 0.52 4.42 1.97
CA PRO A 134 -0.19 5.56 1.40
C PRO A 134 -0.76 5.19 0.02
N LEU A 135 -1.94 5.72 -0.30
CA LEU A 135 -2.55 5.46 -1.61
C LEU A 135 -1.72 6.13 -2.71
N GLN A 136 -1.33 5.37 -3.74
CA GLN A 136 -0.44 5.87 -4.80
C GLN A 136 -1.15 6.78 -5.82
N GLN A 137 -2.43 7.14 -5.62
CA GLN A 137 -3.12 8.08 -6.50
C GLN A 137 -2.62 9.49 -6.21
N ALA A 138 -1.73 9.98 -7.08
CA ALA A 138 -1.26 11.34 -7.09
C ALA A 138 -2.40 12.30 -7.47
N VAL A 139 -3.26 12.65 -6.51
CA VAL A 139 -4.11 13.83 -6.65
C VAL A 139 -3.23 15.03 -6.30
N GLN A 140 -2.66 15.66 -7.35
CA GLN A 140 -1.95 16.96 -7.27
C GLN A 140 -0.74 17.01 -6.32
N GLY A 141 0.00 15.90 -6.17
CA GLY A 141 1.27 15.88 -5.42
C GLY A 141 1.13 15.78 -3.90
N THR A 142 -0.08 15.58 -3.38
CA THR A 142 -0.31 15.30 -1.96
C THR A 142 -0.59 13.81 -1.77
N LEU A 143 0.28 13.11 -1.04
CA LEU A 143 -0.01 11.76 -0.57
C LEU A 143 -1.12 11.84 0.48
N VAL A 144 -2.28 11.28 0.17
CA VAL A 144 -3.39 11.15 1.12
C VAL A 144 -3.34 9.77 1.75
N SER A 145 -3.19 9.72 3.06
CA SER A 145 -3.39 8.50 3.86
C SER A 145 -4.89 8.19 3.90
N GLN A 146 -5.35 7.43 2.91
CA GLN A 146 -6.70 6.88 2.88
C GLN A 146 -6.71 5.49 3.51
N MET A 147 -7.78 5.19 4.23
CA MET A 147 -7.98 3.87 4.79
C MET A 147 -8.05 2.83 3.67
N PRO A 148 -7.41 1.66 3.86
CA PRO A 148 -7.50 0.57 2.91
C PRO A 148 -8.94 0.06 2.83
N VAL A 149 -9.30 -0.43 1.64
CA VAL A 149 -10.56 -1.16 1.43
C VAL A 149 -10.37 -2.59 1.93
N TRP A 150 -11.25 -3.04 2.83
CA TRP A 150 -11.17 -4.36 3.44
C TRP A 150 -12.11 -5.37 2.75
N PRO A 151 -11.71 -6.65 2.64
CA PRO A 151 -12.62 -7.72 2.24
C PRO A 151 -13.66 -7.98 3.35
N THR A 152 -14.78 -8.60 2.99
CA THR A 152 -15.90 -8.89 3.89
C THR A 152 -15.45 -9.62 5.17
N ALA A 153 -14.46 -10.50 5.06
CA ALA A 153 -13.92 -11.27 6.18
C ALA A 153 -13.18 -10.42 7.25
N LEU A 154 -12.72 -9.21 6.90
CA LEU A 154 -11.95 -8.31 7.77
C LEU A 154 -12.73 -7.05 8.18
N GLU A 155 -13.84 -6.73 7.51
CA GLU A 155 -14.71 -5.59 7.85
C GLU A 155 -15.10 -5.47 9.33
N PRO A 156 -15.52 -6.55 10.04
CA PRO A 156 -15.93 -6.40 11.45
C PRO A 156 -14.79 -5.99 12.38
N PHE A 157 -13.53 -6.17 11.96
CA PHE A 157 -12.34 -5.79 12.73
C PHE A 157 -11.82 -4.40 12.34
N ALA A 158 -12.09 -3.96 11.10
CA ALA A 158 -11.66 -2.65 10.60
C ALA A 158 -12.26 -1.47 11.38
N GLN A 159 -13.46 -1.63 11.95
CA GLN A 159 -14.17 -0.58 12.68
C GLN A 159 -13.43 -0.15 13.97
N GLY A 160 -12.71 -1.06 14.62
CA GLY A 160 -11.89 -0.75 15.80
C GLY A 160 -10.58 -0.04 15.49
N ALA A 161 -10.09 -0.13 14.24
CA ALA A 161 -8.84 0.49 13.81
C ALA A 161 -8.96 1.98 13.45
N GLY A 162 -10.18 2.44 13.14
CA GLY A 162 -10.40 3.78 12.62
C GLY A 162 -10.08 4.91 13.61
N SER A 163 -10.23 4.64 14.90
CA SER A 163 -9.89 5.55 16.00
C SER A 163 -8.38 5.67 16.23
N LEU A 164 -7.59 4.61 15.96
CA LEU A 164 -6.15 4.59 16.22
C LEU A 164 -5.33 5.22 15.08
N ASN A 165 -5.73 5.02 13.81
CA ASN A 165 -5.04 5.62 12.66
C ASN A 165 -5.27 7.13 12.53
N GLN A 166 -6.40 7.65 13.02
CA GLN A 166 -6.59 9.11 13.16
C GLN A 166 -5.62 9.69 14.19
N SER A 167 -5.48 9.06 15.37
CA SER A 167 -4.55 9.54 16.40
C SER A 167 -3.08 9.51 15.97
N LEU A 168 -2.66 8.54 15.13
CA LEU A 168 -1.31 8.49 14.57
C LEU A 168 -1.09 9.54 13.47
N SER A 169 -2.09 9.75 12.61
CA SER A 169 -2.04 10.79 11.57
C SER A 169 -2.03 12.21 12.14
N ASP A 170 -2.71 12.42 13.27
CA ASP A 170 -2.69 13.69 14.00
C ASP A 170 -1.36 13.89 14.76
N ALA A 171 -0.79 12.83 15.33
CA ALA A 171 0.51 12.87 15.99
C ALA A 171 1.67 13.14 15.00
N GLU A 172 1.62 12.60 13.77
CA GLU A 172 2.59 12.90 12.71
C GLU A 172 2.49 14.34 12.20
N LYS A 173 1.26 14.89 12.14
CA LYS A 173 1.04 16.32 11.83
C LYS A 173 1.60 17.25 12.91
N ASP A 174 1.49 16.88 14.19
CA ASP A 174 2.06 17.66 15.29
C ASP A 174 3.59 17.52 15.38
N ALA A 175 4.14 16.33 15.11
CA ALA A 175 5.59 16.11 15.05
C ALA A 175 6.27 16.88 13.91
N ALA A 176 5.63 16.98 12.74
CA ALA A 176 6.12 17.80 11.62
C ALA A 176 6.09 19.32 11.92
N LYS A 177 5.32 19.75 12.92
CA LYS A 177 5.27 21.13 13.40
C LYS A 177 6.34 21.42 14.47
N ALA A 178 6.95 20.38 15.04
CA ALA A 178 7.89 20.46 16.16
C ALA A 178 9.34 20.16 15.76
N ILE A 179 9.81 20.64 14.59
CA ILE A 179 11.25 20.85 14.39
C ILE A 179 11.60 22.20 15.06
N PRO A 180 12.24 22.23 16.24
CA PRO A 180 12.81 23.45 16.74
C PRO A 180 13.96 23.85 15.83
N THR A 181 13.89 25.06 15.28
CA THR A 181 15.02 25.81 14.74
C THR A 181 16.07 25.97 15.84
N ALA A 182 16.95 24.98 15.98
CA ALA A 182 18.10 25.01 16.86
C ALA A 182 19.36 24.67 16.06
N LEU A 183 19.68 25.53 15.09
CA LEU A 183 21.02 25.64 14.50
C LEU A 183 21.33 27.13 14.34
N ALA A 184 21.58 27.81 15.46
CA ALA A 184 22.34 29.05 15.43
C ALA A 184 23.83 28.67 15.21
N PRO A 185 24.55 29.29 14.27
CA PRO A 185 25.96 29.01 14.06
C PRO A 185 26.77 29.49 15.26
N VAL A 186 27.53 28.57 15.87
CA VAL A 186 28.56 28.88 16.87
C VAL A 186 29.69 29.64 16.17
N ALA A 187 29.78 30.95 16.40
CA ALA A 187 30.93 31.75 16.01
C ALA A 187 32.10 31.52 16.99
N PRO A 188 33.35 31.38 16.51
CA PRO A 188 34.51 31.19 17.37
C PRO A 188 34.90 32.50 18.07
N SER A 189 35.13 32.39 19.37
CA SER A 189 35.67 33.44 20.23
C SER A 189 37.18 33.58 20.02
N ALA A 190 37.67 34.77 19.61
CA ALA A 190 39.09 35.11 19.64
C ALA A 190 39.35 36.63 19.69
N ALA A 191 40.07 37.01 20.75
CA ALA A 191 41.03 38.13 20.92
C ALA A 191 40.55 39.60 20.79
N VAL A 192 40.60 40.43 21.85
CA VAL A 192 41.74 41.14 22.50
C VAL A 192 42.11 42.47 21.82
N THR A 193 42.42 43.48 22.66
CA THR A 193 42.93 44.87 22.37
C THR A 193 41.82 45.92 22.38
N GLY A 194 41.61 46.76 23.42
CA GLY A 194 42.53 47.78 23.99
C GLY A 194 42.69 48.92 22.97
N ARG A 195 42.32 50.20 23.16
CA ARG A 195 42.50 51.11 24.29
C ARG A 195 41.85 52.47 23.88
N GLN A 196 41.83 53.45 24.78
CA GLN A 196 41.92 54.87 24.39
C GLN A 196 43.11 55.11 23.46
#